data_AF-A0A2E5EEX2-F1
#
_entry.id   AF-A0A2E5EEX2-F1
#
_cell.length_a   1.000
_cell.length_b   1.000
_cell.length_c   1.000
_cell.angle_alpha   90.00
_cell.angle_beta   90.00
_cell.angle_gamma   90.00
#
_symmetry.space_group_name_H-M   'P 1'
#
loop_
_entity.id
_entity.type
_entity.pdbx_description
1 polymer ?
#
loop_
_entity_poly.entity_id
_entity_poly.type
_entity_poly.pdbx_seq_one_letter_code
_entity_poly.pdbx_strand_id
1 'polypeptide(L)'
;MADRANVKSINTIADFRARLKTYIDSARTTISEAHTDVLRVQRWIDETQHHHWSMRQKKCRQLLANARSDLERAKISRPDAHPTTFVDQQRALRKAKANLEECEEKLRAIKRWSHELDREGMIFKGHLNQLDRAVEGDLNRAATWLAKLVEHLEAYASSPPPKLPEPEHPLEATPRRRRSNPAEGDVHEPPLDEVEAPEGDT
;
A
#
# COMPACT_ATOMS: atom_id res chain seq x y z
N MET A 1 44.08 19.86 -18.33
CA MET A 1 43.35 19.76 -17.05
C MET A 1 42.40 18.57 -17.18
N ALA A 2 42.79 17.42 -16.63
CA ALA A 2 41.91 16.25 -16.55
C ALA A 2 41.12 16.40 -15.25
N ASP A 3 39.90 16.91 -15.38
CA ASP A 3 39.01 17.17 -14.25
C ASP A 3 38.64 15.82 -13.62
N ARG A 4 39.05 15.62 -12.36
CA ARG A 4 38.85 14.36 -11.65
C ARG A 4 37.35 14.23 -11.37
N ALA A 5 36.71 13.26 -12.00
CA ALA A 5 35.32 12.91 -11.71
C ALA A 5 35.12 12.75 -10.18
N ASN A 6 34.15 13.47 -9.62
CA ASN A 6 33.89 13.48 -8.18
C ASN A 6 33.09 12.23 -7.78
N VAL A 7 33.76 11.08 -7.66
CA VAL A 7 33.20 9.72 -7.45
C VAL A 7 32.60 9.51 -6.03
N LYS A 8 32.27 10.56 -5.28
CA LYS A 8 31.76 10.44 -3.90
C LYS A 8 30.38 9.75 -3.78
N SER A 9 29.63 9.60 -4.86
CA SER A 9 28.25 9.06 -4.83
C SER A 9 28.13 7.54 -5.04
N ILE A 10 29.20 6.79 -5.31
CA ILE A 10 29.10 5.32 -5.48
C ILE A 10 28.54 4.66 -4.21
N ASN A 11 29.08 5.02 -3.04
CA ASN A 11 28.61 4.49 -1.76
C ASN A 11 27.13 4.81 -1.51
N THR A 12 26.67 6.02 -1.87
CA THR A 12 25.26 6.40 -1.71
C THR A 12 24.32 5.58 -2.61
N ILE A 13 24.77 5.20 -3.82
CA ILE A 13 24.00 4.35 -4.74
C ILE A 13 23.94 2.91 -4.18
N ALA A 14 25.05 2.41 -3.63
CA ALA A 14 25.11 1.10 -2.99
C ALA A 14 24.20 1.03 -1.74
N ASP A 15 24.21 2.06 -0.90
CA ASP A 15 23.35 2.19 0.27
C ASP A 15 21.87 2.26 -0.11
N PHE A 16 21.54 3.05 -1.13
CA PHE A 16 20.18 3.11 -1.66
C PHE A 16 19.70 1.75 -2.17
N ARG A 17 20.55 1.03 -2.92
CA ARG A 17 20.26 -0.34 -3.37
C ARG A 17 19.99 -1.28 -2.20
N ALA A 18 20.78 -1.19 -1.12
CA ALA A 18 20.59 -2.01 0.07
C ALA A 18 19.23 -1.73 0.72
N ARG A 19 18.89 -0.44 0.93
CA ARG A 19 17.59 -0.03 1.48
C ARG A 19 16.43 -0.44 0.59
N LEU A 20 16.59 -0.34 -0.74
CA LEU A 20 15.58 -0.77 -1.71
C LEU A 20 15.30 -2.27 -1.59
N LYS A 21 16.32 -3.11 -1.43
CA LYS A 21 16.14 -4.55 -1.20
C LYS A 21 15.39 -4.83 0.11
N THR A 22 15.77 -4.16 1.20
CA THR A 22 15.05 -4.29 2.48
C THR A 22 13.59 -3.86 2.36
N TYR A 23 13.31 -2.79 1.61
CA TYR A 23 11.95 -2.35 1.31
C TYR A 23 11.17 -3.40 0.50
N ILE A 24 11.77 -3.98 -0.54
CA ILE A 24 11.14 -5.03 -1.36
C ILE A 24 10.72 -6.22 -0.48
N ASP A 25 11.61 -6.68 0.39
CA ASP A 25 11.33 -7.80 1.29
C ASP A 25 10.21 -7.46 2.28
N SER A 26 10.27 -6.28 2.91
CA SER A 26 9.22 -5.81 3.82
C SER A 26 7.87 -5.64 3.12
N ALA A 27 7.86 -5.07 1.92
CA ALA A 27 6.64 -4.82 1.15
C ALA A 27 5.96 -6.14 0.78
N ARG A 28 6.72 -7.15 0.34
CA ARG A 28 6.21 -8.49 0.04
C ARG A 28 5.55 -9.14 1.25
N THR A 29 6.19 -9.08 2.41
CA THR A 29 5.64 -9.61 3.65
C THR A 29 4.32 -8.93 3.99
N THR A 30 4.28 -7.59 3.98
CA THR A 30 3.06 -6.83 4.31
C THR A 30 1.93 -7.07 3.32
N ILE A 31 2.22 -7.18 2.01
CA ILE A 31 1.21 -7.51 0.97
C ILE A 31 0.61 -8.90 1.25
N SER A 32 1.45 -9.89 1.55
CA SER A 32 1.01 -11.25 1.86
C SER A 32 0.16 -11.32 3.12
N GLU A 33 0.55 -10.61 4.16
CA GLU A 33 -0.19 -10.49 5.43
C GLU A 33 -1.56 -9.85 5.20
N ALA A 34 -1.62 -8.72 4.50
CA ALA A 34 -2.86 -8.01 4.22
C ALA A 34 -3.83 -8.88 3.40
N HIS A 35 -3.33 -9.62 2.41
CA HIS A 35 -4.14 -10.58 1.66
C HIS A 35 -4.69 -11.70 2.56
N THR A 36 -3.84 -12.25 3.43
CA THR A 36 -4.23 -13.33 4.35
C THR A 36 -5.29 -12.88 5.34
N ASP A 37 -5.19 -11.64 5.84
CA ASP A 37 -6.17 -11.07 6.76
C ASP A 37 -7.56 -10.92 6.14
N VAL A 38 -7.63 -10.45 4.89
CA VAL A 38 -8.91 -10.37 4.17
C VAL A 38 -9.52 -11.76 3.98
N LEU A 39 -8.73 -12.74 3.52
CA LEU A 39 -9.20 -14.13 3.37
C LEU A 39 -9.63 -14.76 4.71
N ARG A 40 -9.00 -14.38 5.81
CA ARG A 40 -9.37 -14.84 7.15
C ARG A 40 -10.73 -14.28 7.56
N VAL A 41 -10.98 -12.99 7.34
CA VAL A 41 -12.25 -12.35 7.69
C VAL A 41 -13.39 -12.89 6.82
N GLN A 42 -13.16 -13.06 5.52
CA GLN A 42 -14.14 -13.65 4.60
C GLN A 42 -14.55 -15.05 5.06
N ARG A 43 -13.58 -15.95 5.28
CA ARG A 43 -13.85 -17.31 5.79
C ARG A 43 -14.54 -17.31 7.15
N TRP A 44 -14.16 -16.41 8.06
CA TRP A 44 -14.81 -16.29 9.36
C TRP A 44 -16.31 -15.96 9.22
N ILE A 45 -16.68 -15.10 8.27
CA ILE A 45 -18.09 -14.75 8.04
C ILE A 45 -18.84 -15.89 7.35
N ASP A 46 -18.27 -16.46 6.29
CA ASP A 46 -18.92 -17.47 5.45
C ASP A 46 -19.08 -18.81 6.15
N GLU A 47 -18.06 -19.23 6.91
CA GLU A 47 -18.05 -20.54 7.55
C GLU A 47 -18.44 -20.41 9.02
N THR A 48 -17.63 -19.68 9.80
CA THR A 48 -17.72 -19.70 11.27
C THR A 48 -18.99 -19.00 11.76
N GLN A 49 -19.25 -17.77 11.32
CA GLN A 49 -20.42 -17.01 11.73
C GLN A 49 -21.70 -17.62 11.18
N HIS A 50 -21.74 -17.96 9.89
CA HIS A 50 -22.90 -18.62 9.32
C HIS A 50 -23.26 -19.91 10.08
N HIS A 51 -22.28 -20.78 10.36
CA HIS A 51 -22.51 -22.00 11.13
C HIS A 51 -23.03 -21.70 12.54
N HIS A 52 -22.36 -20.82 13.28
CA HIS A 52 -22.74 -20.44 14.64
C HIS A 52 -24.19 -19.94 14.72
N TRP A 53 -24.56 -19.00 13.84
CA TRP A 53 -25.90 -18.41 13.87
C TRP A 53 -26.98 -19.34 13.31
N SER A 54 -26.66 -20.22 12.37
CA SER A 54 -27.57 -21.28 11.91
C SER A 54 -27.90 -22.26 13.03
N MET A 55 -26.88 -22.69 13.78
CA MET A 55 -27.08 -23.55 14.97
C MET A 55 -27.88 -22.84 16.05
N ARG A 56 -27.59 -21.56 16.30
CA ARG A 56 -28.33 -20.73 17.25
C ARG A 56 -29.80 -20.59 16.85
N GLN A 57 -30.08 -20.35 15.57
CA GLN A 57 -31.43 -20.23 15.03
C GLN A 57 -32.24 -21.52 15.24
N LYS A 58 -31.65 -22.69 14.95
CA LYS A 58 -32.29 -23.99 15.22
C LYS A 58 -32.69 -24.12 16.69
N LYS A 59 -31.79 -23.77 17.62
CA LYS A 59 -32.07 -23.77 19.06
C LYS A 59 -33.17 -22.78 19.45
N CYS A 60 -33.16 -21.57 18.89
CA CYS A 60 -34.21 -20.58 19.14
C CYS A 60 -35.58 -21.04 18.62
N ARG A 61 -35.64 -21.70 17.46
CA ARG A 61 -36.87 -22.30 16.93
C ARG A 61 -37.41 -23.39 17.86
N GLN A 62 -36.55 -24.26 18.38
CA GLN A 62 -36.96 -25.27 19.36
C GLN A 62 -37.49 -24.64 20.65
N LEU A 63 -36.81 -23.62 21.18
CA LEU A 63 -37.26 -22.91 22.39
C LEU A 63 -38.62 -22.23 22.18
N LEU A 64 -38.85 -21.65 21.00
CA LEU A 64 -40.13 -21.06 20.64
C LEU A 64 -41.23 -22.12 20.57
N ALA A 65 -40.96 -23.28 19.95
CA ALA A 65 -41.89 -24.40 19.91
C ALA A 65 -42.24 -24.90 21.33
N ASN A 66 -41.22 -25.10 22.17
CA ASN A 66 -41.40 -25.52 23.56
C ASN A 66 -42.24 -24.51 24.35
N ALA A 67 -41.91 -23.22 24.28
CA ALA A 67 -42.64 -22.16 24.99
C ALA A 67 -44.10 -22.04 24.51
N ARG A 68 -44.38 -22.28 23.22
CA ARG A 68 -45.75 -22.39 22.71
C ARG A 68 -46.47 -23.58 23.32
N SER A 69 -45.87 -24.76 23.28
CA SER A 69 -46.46 -25.97 23.85
C SER A 69 -46.69 -25.85 25.36
N ASP A 70 -45.79 -25.22 26.11
CA ASP A 70 -45.94 -25.00 27.56
C ASP A 70 -47.11 -24.06 27.87
N LEU A 71 -47.27 -23.00 27.09
CA LEU A 71 -48.38 -22.08 27.23
C LEU A 71 -49.72 -22.77 26.91
N GLU A 72 -49.79 -23.57 25.84
CA GLU A 72 -51.00 -24.32 25.51
C GLU A 72 -51.30 -25.42 26.54
N ARG A 73 -50.29 -26.15 27.03
CA ARG A 73 -50.45 -27.10 28.13
C ARG A 73 -50.98 -26.43 29.40
N ALA A 74 -50.45 -25.26 29.75
CA ALA A 74 -50.89 -24.50 30.92
C ALA A 74 -52.36 -24.07 30.79
N LYS A 75 -52.78 -23.60 29.61
CA LYS A 75 -54.19 -23.26 29.32
C LYS A 75 -55.10 -24.48 29.43
N ILE A 76 -54.72 -25.62 28.85
CA ILE A 76 -55.52 -26.86 28.91
C ILE A 76 -55.65 -27.36 30.36
N SER A 77 -54.57 -27.27 31.15
CA SER A 77 -54.58 -27.70 32.56
C SER A 77 -55.45 -26.82 33.45
N ARG A 78 -55.71 -25.56 33.07
CA ARG A 78 -56.45 -24.58 33.87
C ARG A 78 -57.36 -23.72 32.96
N PRO A 79 -58.46 -24.28 32.44
CA PRO A 79 -59.31 -23.61 31.46
C PRO A 79 -60.01 -22.36 32.03
N ASP A 80 -60.41 -22.39 33.30
CA ASP A 80 -61.14 -21.29 33.96
C ASP A 80 -60.22 -20.28 34.67
N ALA A 81 -58.89 -20.43 34.55
CA ALA A 81 -57.96 -19.53 35.22
C ALA A 81 -57.92 -18.15 34.56
N HIS A 82 -57.82 -17.10 35.39
CA HIS A 82 -57.71 -15.73 34.90
C HIS A 82 -56.42 -15.55 34.06
N PRO A 83 -56.43 -14.76 32.97
CA PRO A 83 -55.28 -14.62 32.05
C PRO A 83 -53.97 -14.19 32.70
N THR A 84 -54.01 -13.52 33.86
CA THR A 84 -52.83 -13.13 34.64
C THR A 84 -52.04 -14.32 35.18
N THR A 85 -52.67 -15.49 35.32
CA THR A 85 -52.03 -16.74 35.76
C THR A 85 -50.99 -17.25 34.77
N PHE A 86 -51.09 -16.85 33.50
CA PHE A 86 -50.21 -17.30 32.42
C PHE A 86 -49.14 -16.27 32.02
N VAL A 87 -48.92 -15.23 32.83
CA VAL A 87 -48.02 -14.11 32.49
C VAL A 87 -46.59 -14.59 32.27
N ASP A 88 -46.10 -15.54 33.06
CA ASP A 88 -44.74 -16.07 32.93
C ASP A 88 -44.55 -16.85 31.62
N GLN A 89 -45.52 -17.69 31.24
CA GLN A 89 -45.50 -18.43 29.98
C GLN A 89 -45.61 -17.49 28.78
N GLN A 90 -46.45 -16.45 28.87
CA GLN A 90 -46.53 -15.41 27.84
C GLN A 90 -45.22 -14.62 27.72
N ARG A 91 -44.57 -14.29 28.84
CA ARG A 91 -43.28 -13.62 28.86
C ARG A 91 -42.19 -14.50 28.25
N ALA A 92 -42.16 -15.79 28.59
CA ALA A 92 -41.24 -16.76 28.02
C ALA A 92 -41.43 -16.90 26.51
N LEU A 93 -42.68 -16.97 26.03
CA LEU A 93 -43.02 -16.97 24.61
C LEU A 93 -42.51 -15.71 23.90
N ARG A 94 -42.76 -14.51 24.45
CA ARG A 94 -42.30 -13.24 23.88
C ARG A 94 -40.77 -13.21 23.79
N LYS A 95 -40.07 -13.63 24.84
CA LYS A 95 -38.61 -13.73 24.85
C LYS A 95 -38.09 -14.70 23.79
N ALA A 96 -38.71 -15.86 23.65
CA ALA A 96 -38.32 -16.84 22.64
C ALA A 96 -38.53 -16.34 21.21
N LYS A 97 -39.60 -15.56 20.96
CA LYS A 97 -39.83 -14.90 19.67
C LYS A 97 -38.74 -13.85 19.37
N ALA A 98 -38.49 -12.94 20.31
CA ALA A 98 -37.47 -11.90 20.15
C ALA A 98 -36.07 -12.49 19.87
N ASN A 99 -35.70 -13.56 20.58
CA ASN A 99 -34.42 -14.24 20.34
C ASN A 99 -34.34 -14.89 18.94
N LEU A 100 -35.46 -15.37 18.40
CA LEU A 100 -35.50 -15.93 17.05
C LEU A 100 -35.38 -14.83 15.99
N GLU A 101 -36.08 -13.71 16.18
CA GLU A 101 -36.00 -12.53 15.32
C GLU A 101 -34.56 -12.00 15.26
N GLU A 102 -33.88 -11.87 16.40
CA GLU A 102 -32.47 -11.48 16.45
C GLU A 102 -31.59 -12.43 15.64
N CYS A 103 -31.76 -13.74 15.79
CA CYS A 103 -30.97 -14.72 15.02
C CYS A 103 -31.21 -14.59 13.51
N GLU A 104 -32.45 -14.33 13.09
CA GLU A 104 -32.82 -14.12 11.69
C GLU A 104 -32.26 -12.81 11.13
N GLU A 105 -32.23 -11.75 11.93
CA GLU A 105 -31.54 -10.50 11.59
C GLU A 105 -30.03 -10.70 11.41
N LYS A 106 -29.38 -11.41 12.33
CA LYS A 106 -27.95 -11.69 12.25
C LYS A 106 -27.61 -12.53 11.02
N LEU A 107 -28.40 -13.55 10.71
CA LEU A 107 -28.21 -14.35 9.48
C LEU A 107 -28.39 -13.51 8.20
N ARG A 108 -29.38 -12.60 8.17
CA ARG A 108 -29.55 -11.65 7.05
C ARG A 108 -28.35 -10.72 6.92
N ALA A 109 -27.81 -10.22 8.04
CA ALA A 109 -26.62 -9.39 8.05
C ALA A 109 -25.38 -10.16 7.57
N ILE A 110 -25.18 -11.40 8.03
CA ILE A 110 -24.07 -12.27 7.60
C ILE A 110 -24.11 -12.48 6.08
N LYS A 111 -25.28 -12.81 5.53
CA LYS A 111 -25.42 -12.98 4.07
C LYS A 111 -25.07 -11.71 3.30
N ARG A 112 -25.48 -10.55 3.81
CA ARG A 112 -25.16 -9.24 3.21
C ARG A 112 -23.66 -8.97 3.25
N TRP A 113 -23.04 -9.14 4.41
CA TRP A 113 -21.62 -8.88 4.61
C TRP A 113 -20.72 -9.90 3.88
N SER A 114 -21.15 -11.15 3.76
CA SER A 114 -20.50 -12.16 2.93
C SER A 114 -20.35 -11.67 1.48
N HIS A 115 -21.45 -11.20 0.89
CA HIS A 115 -21.43 -10.68 -0.48
C HIS A 115 -20.61 -9.39 -0.62
N GLU A 116 -20.79 -8.44 0.30
CA GLU A 116 -20.07 -7.16 0.24
C GLU A 116 -18.55 -7.37 0.40
N LEU A 117 -18.13 -8.25 1.31
CA LEU A 117 -16.72 -8.53 1.53
C LEU A 117 -16.09 -9.35 0.41
N ASP A 118 -16.84 -10.22 -0.27
CA ASP A 118 -16.35 -10.88 -1.47
C ASP A 118 -16.07 -9.84 -2.58
N ARG A 119 -17.02 -8.93 -2.81
CA ARG A 119 -16.87 -7.85 -3.78
C ARG A 119 -15.69 -6.93 -3.47
N GLU A 120 -15.65 -6.37 -2.26
CA GLU A 120 -14.56 -5.47 -1.84
C GLU A 120 -13.22 -6.21 -1.77
N GLY A 121 -13.22 -7.47 -1.38
CA GLY A 121 -12.04 -8.33 -1.39
C GLY A 121 -11.47 -8.54 -2.79
N MET A 122 -12.31 -8.69 -3.81
CA MET A 122 -11.87 -8.79 -5.21
C MET A 122 -11.20 -7.50 -5.70
N ILE A 123 -11.78 -6.34 -5.38
CA ILE A 123 -11.21 -5.03 -5.73
C ILE A 123 -9.86 -4.85 -5.03
N PHE A 124 -9.81 -5.11 -3.73
CA PHE A 124 -8.60 -5.04 -2.92
C PHE A 124 -7.49 -5.96 -3.44
N LYS A 125 -7.83 -7.20 -3.79
CA LYS A 125 -6.90 -8.16 -4.40
C LYS A 125 -6.36 -7.65 -5.74
N GLY A 126 -7.19 -6.99 -6.55
CA GLY A 126 -6.76 -6.33 -7.79
C GLY A 126 -5.65 -5.32 -7.54
N HIS A 127 -5.84 -4.41 -6.57
CA HIS A 127 -4.84 -3.40 -6.20
C HIS A 127 -3.58 -4.03 -5.58
N LEU A 128 -3.72 -5.04 -4.71
CA LEU A 128 -2.57 -5.75 -4.15
C LEU A 128 -1.75 -6.45 -5.23
N ASN A 129 -2.37 -7.10 -6.21
CA ASN A 129 -1.66 -7.76 -7.30
C ASN A 129 -0.88 -6.75 -8.16
N GLN A 130 -1.40 -5.54 -8.35
CA GLN A 130 -0.68 -4.48 -9.06
C GLN A 130 0.55 -4.04 -8.28
N LEU A 131 0.41 -3.83 -6.97
CA LEU A 131 1.53 -3.47 -6.09
C LEU A 131 2.58 -4.59 -6.03
N ASP A 132 2.14 -5.84 -5.91
CA ASP A 132 3.00 -7.02 -5.89
C ASP A 132 3.84 -7.09 -7.18
N ARG A 133 3.22 -6.95 -8.36
CA ARG A 133 3.94 -6.90 -9.64
C ARG A 133 4.99 -5.78 -9.71
N ALA A 134 4.68 -4.60 -9.19
CA ALA A 134 5.65 -3.49 -9.16
C ALA A 134 6.85 -3.81 -8.26
N VAL A 135 6.61 -4.44 -7.11
CA VAL A 135 7.64 -4.84 -6.16
C VAL A 135 8.49 -5.99 -6.71
N GLU A 136 7.86 -7.02 -7.28
CA GLU A 136 8.53 -8.22 -7.80
C GLU A 136 9.26 -7.97 -9.12
N GLY A 137 8.71 -7.12 -9.98
CA GLY A 137 9.25 -6.82 -11.30
C GLY A 137 10.11 -5.56 -11.29
N ASP A 138 9.46 -4.41 -11.19
CA ASP A 138 10.09 -3.11 -11.46
C ASP A 138 11.16 -2.76 -10.42
N LEU A 139 10.88 -2.96 -9.13
CA LEU A 139 11.83 -2.64 -8.08
C LEU A 139 13.02 -3.61 -8.03
N ASN A 140 12.81 -4.90 -8.31
CA ASN A 140 13.91 -5.85 -8.46
C ASN A 140 14.77 -5.52 -9.69
N ARG A 141 14.15 -5.11 -10.80
CA ARG A 141 14.87 -4.63 -11.99
C ARG A 141 15.67 -3.36 -11.68
N ALA A 142 15.11 -2.42 -10.93
CA ALA A 142 15.83 -1.23 -10.47
C ALA A 142 17.03 -1.61 -9.58
N ALA A 143 16.84 -2.55 -8.63
CA ALA A 143 17.92 -3.01 -7.76
C ALA A 143 19.07 -3.70 -8.53
N THR A 144 18.75 -4.48 -9.56
CA THR A 144 19.76 -5.10 -10.43
C THR A 144 20.46 -4.09 -11.34
N TRP A 145 19.72 -3.10 -11.85
CA TRP A 145 20.31 -1.99 -12.61
C TRP A 145 21.27 -1.16 -11.76
N LEU A 146 20.87 -0.79 -10.52
CA LEU A 146 21.74 -0.09 -9.57
C LEU A 146 23.00 -0.91 -9.25
N ALA A 147 22.90 -2.23 -9.20
CA ALA A 147 24.06 -3.09 -9.00
C ALA A 147 25.09 -2.98 -10.14
N LYS A 148 24.61 -3.05 -11.39
CA LYS A 148 25.47 -2.87 -12.57
C LYS A 148 26.06 -1.47 -12.65
N LEU A 149 25.28 -0.46 -12.28
CA LEU A 149 25.74 0.93 -12.25
C LEU A 149 26.92 1.11 -11.28
N VAL A 150 26.81 0.54 -10.07
CA VAL A 150 27.91 0.56 -9.09
C VAL A 150 29.15 -0.13 -9.67
N GLU A 151 29.01 -1.32 -10.24
CA GLU A 151 30.12 -2.07 -10.86
C GLU A 151 30.83 -1.28 -11.96
N HIS A 152 30.06 -0.63 -12.86
CA HIS A 152 30.63 0.19 -13.93
C HIS A 152 31.36 1.43 -13.40
N LEU A 153 30.81 2.08 -12.38
CA LEU A 153 31.44 3.26 -11.77
C LEU A 153 32.73 2.89 -11.02
N GLU A 154 32.76 1.74 -10.34
CA GLU A 154 33.95 1.20 -9.69
C GLU A 154 35.05 0.84 -10.71
N ALA A 155 34.66 0.20 -11.82
CA ALA A 155 35.58 -0.12 -12.91
C ALA A 155 36.15 1.14 -13.56
N TYR A 156 35.33 2.16 -13.79
CA TYR A 156 35.76 3.46 -14.32
C TYR A 156 36.73 4.17 -13.38
N ALA A 157 36.42 4.21 -12.07
CA ALA A 157 37.28 4.81 -11.07
C ALA A 157 38.64 4.09 -10.93
N SER A 158 38.68 2.79 -11.22
CA SER A 158 39.89 1.96 -11.16
C SER A 158 40.72 1.98 -12.44
N SER A 159 40.20 2.56 -13.54
CA SER A 159 40.91 2.63 -14.82
C SER A 159 42.03 3.67 -14.77
N PRO A 160 43.26 3.35 -15.19
CA PRO A 160 44.35 4.33 -15.28
C PRO A 160 43.98 5.47 -16.24
N PRO A 161 44.37 6.72 -15.95
CA PRO A 161 44.17 7.82 -16.89
C PRO A 161 44.86 7.49 -18.22
N PRO A 162 44.25 7.81 -19.38
CA PRO A 162 44.85 7.57 -20.67
C PRO A 162 46.21 8.27 -20.73
N LYS A 163 47.26 7.50 -21.03
CA LYS A 163 48.60 8.07 -21.25
C LYS A 163 48.52 8.95 -22.50
N LEU A 164 48.59 10.27 -22.29
CA LEU A 164 48.81 11.21 -23.39
C LEU A 164 50.19 10.92 -24.00
N PRO A 165 50.35 10.97 -25.34
CA PRO A 165 51.67 10.92 -25.94
C PRO A 165 52.53 12.03 -25.33
N GLU A 166 53.69 11.67 -24.78
CA GLU A 166 54.65 12.65 -24.29
C GLU A 166 55.06 13.54 -25.47
N PRO A 167 55.02 14.88 -25.33
CA PRO A 167 55.48 15.75 -26.40
C PRO A 167 56.98 15.54 -26.60
N GLU A 168 57.38 15.02 -27.76
CA GLU A 168 58.78 14.71 -28.12
C GLU A 168 59.69 15.95 -28.27
N HIS A 169 59.21 17.15 -27.96
CA HIS A 169 59.97 18.39 -28.18
C HIS A 169 59.98 19.29 -26.93
N PRO A 170 61.17 19.68 -26.42
CA PRO A 170 61.29 20.72 -25.41
C PRO A 170 60.71 22.02 -25.97
N LEU A 171 59.70 22.57 -25.30
CA LEU A 171 59.20 23.91 -25.58
C LEU A 171 60.31 24.92 -25.27
N GLU A 172 61.00 25.40 -26.30
CA GLU A 172 61.88 26.55 -26.20
C GLU A 172 61.06 27.75 -25.69
N ALA A 173 61.40 28.20 -24.48
CA ALA A 173 60.83 29.37 -23.85
C ALA A 173 61.21 30.62 -24.66
N THR A 174 60.29 31.11 -25.49
CA THR A 174 60.41 32.43 -26.11
C THR A 174 60.16 33.51 -25.04
N PRO A 175 61.09 34.43 -24.78
CA PRO A 175 60.89 35.46 -23.78
C PRO A 175 59.85 36.47 -24.29
N ARG A 176 58.69 36.53 -23.61
CA ARG A 176 57.67 37.56 -23.83
C ARG A 176 58.27 38.94 -23.52
N ARG A 177 58.56 39.73 -24.56
CA ARG A 177 58.85 41.16 -24.43
C ARG A 177 57.67 41.86 -23.75
N ARG A 178 57.94 42.41 -22.57
CA ARG A 178 57.06 43.29 -21.80
C ARG A 178 56.87 44.60 -22.61
N ARG A 179 55.75 44.74 -23.33
CA ARG A 179 55.33 46.05 -23.86
C ARG A 179 54.58 46.79 -22.76
N SER A 180 55.18 47.88 -22.30
CA SER A 180 54.51 48.96 -21.58
C SER A 180 53.54 49.68 -22.51
N ASN A 181 52.32 49.95 -22.06
CA ASN A 181 51.45 50.97 -22.62
C ASN A 181 50.73 51.69 -21.48
N PRO A 182 50.66 53.02 -21.53
CA PRO A 182 49.39 53.66 -21.19
C PRO A 182 48.95 54.74 -22.20
N ALA A 183 47.62 54.99 -22.19
CA ALA A 183 46.85 56.08 -22.80
C ALA A 183 46.73 56.05 -24.34
N GLU A 184 45.60 56.36 -25.01
CA GLU A 184 44.28 56.90 -24.63
C GLU A 184 43.35 56.80 -25.87
N GLY A 185 42.03 56.77 -25.65
CA GLY A 185 40.97 57.11 -26.63
C GLY A 185 40.43 55.95 -27.48
N ASP A 186 39.14 55.82 -27.76
CA ASP A 186 37.94 56.55 -27.36
C ASP A 186 36.73 55.65 -27.64
N VAL A 187 35.62 56.01 -27.01
CA VAL A 187 34.29 55.41 -26.86
C VAL A 187 33.59 54.98 -28.16
N HIS A 188 32.86 53.85 -28.16
CA HIS A 188 31.45 53.80 -28.59
C HIS A 188 30.76 52.47 -28.22
N GLU A 189 29.77 52.54 -27.32
CA GLU A 189 28.73 51.52 -27.14
C GLU A 189 27.38 52.17 -27.51
N PRO A 190 26.52 51.48 -28.27
CA PRO A 190 25.08 51.53 -28.00
C PRO A 190 24.40 50.14 -28.25
N PRO A 191 23.09 49.96 -28.02
CA PRO A 191 22.53 49.34 -26.82
C PRO A 191 21.84 47.99 -27.10
N LEU A 192 21.55 47.25 -26.03
CA LEU A 192 20.81 45.99 -26.06
C LEU A 192 19.30 46.25 -26.25
N ASP A 193 18.73 45.78 -27.34
CA ASP A 193 17.29 45.75 -27.55
C ASP A 193 16.62 44.72 -26.64
N GLU A 194 15.61 45.22 -25.93
CA GLU A 194 14.63 44.52 -25.13
C GLU A 194 13.80 43.56 -26.01
N VAL A 195 13.67 42.29 -25.61
CA VAL A 195 12.56 41.45 -26.05
C VAL A 195 11.76 41.01 -24.82
N GLU A 196 10.77 41.85 -24.58
CA GLU A 196 9.50 41.69 -23.88
C GLU A 196 9.00 40.23 -23.79
N ALA A 197 8.82 39.75 -22.56
CA ALA A 197 8.01 38.57 -22.26
C ALA A 197 6.57 39.04 -21.96
N PRO A 198 5.54 38.51 -22.62
CA PRO A 198 4.17 38.86 -22.28
C PRO A 198 3.73 38.14 -21.00
N GLU A 199 3.45 38.91 -19.96
CA GLU A 199 2.55 38.51 -18.88
C GLU A 199 1.08 38.68 -19.32
N GLY A 200 0.25 37.82 -18.74
CA GLY A 200 -1.18 38.07 -18.58
C GLY A 200 -2.03 36.87 -19.00
N ASP A 201 -3.11 36.53 -18.32
CA ASP A 201 -3.67 36.93 -17.03
C ASP A 201 -4.87 35.96 -16.80
N THR A 202 -5.48 36.02 -15.61
CA THR A 202 -6.79 35.45 -15.21
C THR A 202 -6.93 33.97 -14.85
#